data_AF-A0A9E3N6X1-F1
#
_entry.id   AF-A0A9E3N6X1-F1
#
_cell.length_a   1.000
_cell.length_b   1.000
_cell.length_c   1.000
_cell.angle_alpha   90.00
_cell.angle_beta   90.00
_cell.angle_gamma   90.00
#
_symmetry.space_group_name_H-M   'P 1'
#
loop_
_entity.id
_entity.type
_entity.pdbx_description
1 polymer ?
#
loop_
_entity_poly.entity_id
_entity_poly.type
_entity_poly.pdbx_seq_one_letter_code
_entity_poly.pdbx_strand_id
1 'polypeptide(L)' 'ASAFCTDTLALDMMYGNKPSPFMDFAAAHGATVRDGLGMLVEQAAEAFFLWRGVRPETATILKTMRP' A
#
# COMPACT_ATOMS: atom_id res chain seq x y z
N ALA A 1 1.36 -6.61 25.12
CA ALA A 1 2.14 -6.49 23.87
C ALA A 1 1.56 -5.31 23.09
N SER A 2 2.39 -4.39 22.60
CA SER A 2 1.95 -3.40 21.62
C SER A 2 1.49 -4.14 20.36
N ALA A 3 0.41 -3.68 19.72
CA ALA A 3 -0.02 -4.23 18.43
C ALA A 3 1.03 -4.00 17.32
N PHE A 4 1.99 -3.10 17.57
CA PHE A 4 3.13 -2.81 16.70
C PHE A 4 4.41 -3.37 17.33
N CYS A 5 5.08 -4.25 16.58
CA CYS A 5 6.41 -4.78 16.84
C CYS A 5 7.14 -5.08 15.52
N THR A 6 8.39 -5.56 15.60
CA THR A 6 9.25 -5.86 14.43
C THR A 6 8.62 -6.81 13.40
N ASP A 7 7.70 -7.68 13.83
CA ASP A 7 7.02 -8.65 12.96
C ASP A 7 5.60 -8.20 12.54
N THR A 8 5.26 -6.93 12.77
CA THR A 8 3.96 -6.36 12.37
C THR A 8 4.07 -5.61 11.05
N LEU A 9 3.12 -5.87 10.15
CA LEU A 9 2.82 -5.01 9.01
C LEU A 9 1.62 -4.11 9.35
N ALA A 10 1.84 -2.80 9.40
CA ALA A 10 0.77 -1.81 9.51
C ALA A 10 0.45 -1.24 8.13
N LEU A 11 -0.78 -1.51 7.66
CA LEU A 11 -1.28 -1.05 6.37
C LEU A 11 -2.29 0.08 6.59
N ASP A 12 -1.99 1.25 6.03
CA ASP A 12 -2.96 2.35 5.95
C ASP A 12 -3.69 2.29 4.60
N MET A 13 -4.99 2.57 4.59
CA MET A 13 -5.78 2.67 3.37
C MET A 13 -5.57 4.01 2.65
N MET A 14 -5.07 5.01 3.37
CA MET A 14 -4.69 6.30 2.78
C MET A 14 -3.47 6.14 1.89
N TYR A 15 -3.40 6.94 0.82
CA TYR A 15 -2.26 7.01 -0.08
C TYR A 15 -1.88 8.47 -0.31
N GLY A 16 -0.59 8.77 -0.25
CA GLY A 16 -0.07 10.13 -0.37
C GLY A 16 1.46 10.17 -0.36
N ASN A 17 2.03 11.35 -0.61
CA ASN A 17 3.48 11.51 -0.76
C ASN A 17 4.25 11.46 0.58
N LYS A 18 3.54 11.38 1.70
CA LYS A 18 4.11 11.32 3.05
C LYS A 18 3.37 10.25 3.86
N PRO A 19 4.05 9.60 4.83
CA PRO A 19 3.39 8.74 5.80
C PRO A 19 2.23 9.47 6.49
N SER A 20 1.18 8.74 6.83
CA SER A 20 0.13 9.24 7.71
C SER A 20 0.60 9.24 9.17
N PRO A 21 -0.08 9.98 10.08
CA PRO A 21 0.21 9.89 11.51
C PRO A 21 0.10 8.46 12.08
N PHE A 22 -0.76 7.62 11.50
CA PHE A 22 -0.87 6.20 11.87
C PHE A 22 0.40 5.43 11.48
N MET A 23 0.90 5.64 10.26
CA MET A 23 2.14 5.01 9.80
C MET A 23 3.34 5.49 10.63
N ASP A 24 3.46 6.79 10.91
CA ASP A 24 4.53 7.32 11.75
C ASP A 24 4.50 6.70 13.15
N PHE A 25 3.31 6.58 13.75
CA PHE A 25 3.13 5.92 15.04
C PHE A 25 3.54 4.44 14.99
N ALA A 26 3.07 3.69 14.00
CA ALA A 26 3.38 2.26 13.87
C ALA A 26 4.88 2.01 13.64
N ALA A 27 5.51 2.81 12.78
CA ALA A 27 6.95 2.74 12.50
C ALA A 27 7.79 3.06 13.75
N ALA A 28 7.39 4.08 14.54
CA ALA A 28 8.06 4.42 15.80
C ALA A 28 8.03 3.26 16.83
N HIS A 29 7.10 2.31 16.68
CA HIS A 29 6.98 1.12 17.52
C HIS A 29 7.52 -0.16 16.85
N GLY A 30 8.26 -0.01 15.74
CA GLY A 30 8.99 -1.09 15.08
C GLY A 30 8.20 -1.83 14.00
N ALA A 31 6.96 -1.45 13.70
CA ALA A 31 6.22 -2.08 12.61
C ALA A 31 6.79 -1.67 11.24
N THR A 32 6.72 -2.59 10.28
CA THR A 32 6.86 -2.24 8.87
C THR A 32 5.58 -1.56 8.40
N VAL A 33 5.69 -0.44 7.69
CA VAL A 33 4.53 0.34 7.22
C VAL A 33 4.38 0.30 5.71
N ARG A 34 3.11 0.31 5.26
CA ARG A 34 2.72 0.45 3.84
C ARG A 34 1.48 1.33 3.75
N ASP A 35 1.41 2.12 2.69
CA ASP A 35 0.24 2.92 2.34
C ASP A 35 -0.72 2.14 1.42
N GLY A 36 -1.85 2.76 1.09
CA GLY A 36 -2.90 2.16 0.28
C GLY A 36 -2.64 2.20 -1.22
N LEU A 37 -1.52 2.75 -1.70
CA LEU A 37 -1.28 2.92 -3.14
C LEU A 37 -1.17 1.58 -3.86
N GLY A 38 -0.51 0.60 -3.24
CA GLY A 38 -0.45 -0.78 -3.72
C GLY A 38 -1.85 -1.35 -3.93
N MET A 39 -2.69 -1.25 -2.89
CA MET A 39 -4.06 -1.72 -2.94
C MET A 39 -4.89 -1.00 -4.02
N LEU A 40 -4.73 0.33 -4.16
CA LEU A 40 -5.42 1.13 -5.17
C LEU A 40 -5.10 0.67 -6.60
N VAL A 41 -3.84 0.33 -6.89
CA VAL A 41 -3.46 -0.16 -8.23
C VAL A 41 -3.91 -1.59 -8.45
N GLU A 42 -3.71 -2.48 -7.47
CA GLU A 42 -4.06 -3.89 -7.61
C GLU A 42 -5.57 -4.11 -7.77
N GLN A 43 -6.41 -3.36 -7.03
CA GLN A 43 -7.86 -3.43 -7.23
C GLN A 43 -8.28 -2.94 -8.62
N ALA A 44 -7.61 -1.92 -9.16
CA ALA A 44 -7.87 -1.43 -10.51
C ALA A 44 -7.45 -2.46 -11.56
N ALA A 45 -6.33 -3.14 -11.35
CA ALA A 45 -5.87 -4.23 -12.20
C ALA A 45 -6.86 -5.41 -12.21
N GLU A 46 -7.43 -5.76 -11.06
CA GLU A 46 -8.45 -6.81 -10.98
C GLU A 46 -9.75 -6.39 -11.70
N ALA A 47 -10.23 -5.17 -11.48
CA ALA A 47 -11.38 -4.64 -12.22
C ALA A 47 -11.13 -4.62 -13.74
N PHE A 48 -9.92 -4.23 -14.16
CA PHE A 48 -9.53 -4.22 -15.57
C PHE A 48 -9.51 -5.64 -16.16
N PHE A 49 -9.02 -6.63 -15.40
CA PHE A 49 -9.07 -8.03 -15.80
C PHE A 49 -10.51 -8.52 -15.98
N LEU A 50 -11.41 -8.20 -15.05
CA LEU A 50 -12.83 -8.55 -15.16
C LEU A 50 -13.50 -7.96 -16.41
N TRP A 51 -13.17 -6.72 -16.78
CA TRP A 51 -13.80 -6.06 -17.92
C TRP A 51 -13.15 -6.38 -19.27
N ARG A 52 -11.84 -6.63 -19.29
CA ARG A 52 -11.04 -6.67 -20.52
C ARG A 52 -10.37 -8.01 -20.77
N GLY A 53 -10.39 -8.93 -19.81
CA GLY A 53 -9.68 -10.22 -19.90
C GLY A 53 -8.16 -10.09 -19.93
N VAL A 54 -7.62 -8.91 -19.59
CA VAL A 54 -6.18 -8.62 -19.60
C VAL A 54 -5.76 -8.27 -18.18
N ARG A 55 -4.70 -8.89 -17.67
CA ARG A 55 -4.12 -8.54 -16.36
C ARG A 55 -2.95 -7.57 -16.57
N PRO A 56 -3.06 -6.29 -16.16
CA PRO A 56 -1.97 -5.33 -16.32
C PRO A 56 -0.76 -5.70 -15.47
N GLU A 57 0.43 -5.28 -15.92
CA GLU A 57 1.65 -5.31 -15.11
C GLU A 57 1.62 -4.09 -14.16
N THR A 58 1.52 -4.34 -12.85
CA THR A 58 1.25 -3.31 -11.85
C THR A 58 2.50 -2.71 -11.23
N ALA A 59 3.66 -3.38 -11.27
CA ALA A 59 4.89 -2.88 -10.65
C ALA A 59 5.39 -1.61 -11.34
N THR A 60 5.33 -1.56 -12.68
CA THR A 60 5.70 -0.39 -13.46
C THR A 60 4.74 0.77 -13.19
N ILE A 61 3.43 0.49 -13.14
CA ILE A 61 2.40 1.49 -12.84
C ILE A 61 2.63 2.08 -11.44
N LEU A 62 2.81 1.23 -10.43
CA LEU A 62 3.11 1.66 -9.06
C LEU A 62 4.35 2.53 -8.99
N LYS A 63 5.41 2.17 -9.72
CA LYS A 63 6.64 2.97 -9.77
C LYS A 63 6.41 4.34 -10.41
N THR A 64 5.56 4.44 -11.44
CA THR A 64 5.26 5.74 -12.08
C THR A 64 4.34 6.65 -11.27
N MET A 65 3.54 6.09 -10.37
CA MET A 65 2.61 6.85 -9.53
C MET A 65 3.26 7.35 -8.22
N ARG A 66 4.46 6.88 -7.89
CA ARG A 66 5.27 7.41 -6.79
C ARG A 66 6.18 8.53 -7.34
N PRO A 67 6.06 9.78 -6.85
CA PRO A 67 6.95 10.87 -7.22
C PRO A 67 8.37 10.67 -6.69
#